data_AF-A0A2E0A6T8-F1
#
_entry.id   AF-A0A2E0A6T8-F1
#
_cell.length_a   1.000
_cell.length_b   1.000
_cell.length_c   1.000
_cell.angle_alpha   90.00
_cell.angle_beta   90.00
_cell.angle_gamma   90.00
#
_symmetry.space_group_name_H-M   'P 1'
#
loop_
_entity.id
_entity.type
_entity.pdbx_description
1 polymer ?
#
loop_
_entity_poly.entity_id
_entity_poly.type
_entity_poly.pdbx_seq_one_letter_code
_entity_poly.pdbx_strand_id
1 'polypeptide(L)'
;MLRSLSSLLLSALLLTGCATYPKAIQLENPEAQPGFAEVKKDPAAFDGQTVVFGGHIVAVRNTEQGSTIEVLQMPLFDSGRPKGVKKASQGRFLVDFKDELLDPEIYAQGESISVRGVIRGEQPGKIGEAPYTYLILEGTGLYLWPEKKKPDVHYVIGMDYYPFYRPAYSYPYRYYPSRTYPHATSSSQSAPAEKSSKN
;
A
#
# COMPACT_ATOMS: atom_id res chain seq x y z
N MET A 1 41.84 -28.60 0.37
CA MET A 1 41.48 -27.18 0.11
C MET A 1 40.45 -27.03 -1.03
N LEU A 2 40.60 -27.70 -2.18
CA LEU A 2 39.63 -27.61 -3.30
C LEU A 2 38.17 -28.02 -2.96
N ARG A 3 37.98 -29.00 -2.06
CA ARG A 3 36.64 -29.44 -1.63
C ARG A 3 35.85 -28.38 -0.85
N SER A 4 36.53 -27.58 -0.01
CA SER A 4 35.88 -26.47 0.72
C SER A 4 35.51 -25.31 -0.20
N LEU A 5 36.31 -25.01 -1.23
CA LEU A 5 35.94 -23.99 -2.22
C LEU A 5 34.70 -24.42 -3.04
N SER A 6 34.57 -25.71 -3.37
CA SER A 6 33.43 -26.21 -4.12
C SER A 6 32.12 -26.14 -3.31
N SER A 7 32.17 -26.41 -1.99
CA SER A 7 31.00 -26.19 -1.11
C SER A 7 30.65 -24.71 -0.95
N LEU A 8 31.64 -23.81 -0.92
CA LEU A 8 31.38 -22.36 -0.86
C LEU A 8 30.76 -21.83 -2.17
N LEU A 9 31.20 -22.34 -3.31
CA LEU A 9 30.65 -21.96 -4.62
C LEU A 9 29.21 -22.48 -4.80
N LEU A 10 28.94 -23.71 -4.33
CA LEU A 10 27.61 -24.33 -4.42
C LEU A 10 26.59 -23.68 -3.47
N SER A 11 27.04 -23.20 -2.32
CA SER A 11 26.20 -22.42 -1.39
C SER A 11 25.94 -21.00 -1.89
N ALA A 12 26.91 -20.36 -2.56
CA ALA A 12 26.70 -19.06 -3.18
C ALA A 12 25.66 -19.09 -4.33
N LEU A 13 25.55 -20.20 -5.07
CA LEU A 13 24.57 -20.36 -6.14
C LEU A 13 23.12 -20.54 -5.65
N LEU A 14 22.92 -20.95 -4.40
CA LEU A 14 21.59 -21.22 -3.83
C LEU A 14 20.90 -19.97 -3.25
N LEU A 15 21.57 -18.81 -3.25
CA LEU A 15 20.99 -17.53 -2.77
C LEU A 15 20.34 -16.68 -3.89
N THR A 16 20.14 -17.21 -5.09
CA THR A 16 19.36 -16.52 -6.14
C THR A 16 17.86 -16.61 -5.83
N GLY A 17 17.41 -15.89 -4.80
CA GLY A 17 16.00 -15.65 -4.57
C GLY A 17 15.45 -14.83 -5.74
N CYS A 18 14.65 -15.45 -6.60
CA CYS A 18 13.96 -14.76 -7.69
C CYS A 18 12.89 -13.83 -7.11
N ALA A 19 13.28 -12.60 -6.75
CA ALA A 19 12.33 -11.50 -6.65
C ALA A 19 11.83 -11.22 -8.07
N THR A 20 10.65 -11.74 -8.41
CA THR A 20 10.08 -11.52 -9.75
C THR A 20 9.67 -10.05 -9.88
N TYR A 21 10.32 -9.33 -10.78
CA TYR A 21 9.91 -7.98 -11.18
C TYR A 21 8.77 -8.10 -12.22
N PRO A 22 7.61 -7.44 -12.05
CA PRO A 22 6.49 -7.64 -12.96
C PRO A 22 6.79 -7.12 -14.37
N LYS A 23 6.52 -7.95 -15.39
CA LYS A 23 6.77 -7.61 -16.81
C LYS A 23 6.05 -6.34 -17.25
N ALA A 24 4.84 -6.09 -16.72
CA ALA A 24 4.02 -4.93 -17.07
C ALA A 24 4.72 -3.59 -16.76
N ILE A 25 5.63 -3.57 -15.78
CA ILE A 25 6.34 -2.35 -15.37
C ILE A 25 7.84 -2.42 -15.68
N GLN A 26 8.30 -3.39 -16.46
CA GLN A 26 9.72 -3.59 -16.73
C GLN A 26 10.30 -2.46 -17.59
N LEU A 27 11.49 -1.99 -17.19
CA LEU A 27 12.33 -1.06 -17.94
C LEU A 27 13.49 -1.80 -18.59
N GLU A 28 13.93 -1.31 -19.74
CA GLU A 28 15.12 -1.82 -20.42
C GLU A 28 16.41 -1.45 -19.68
N ASN A 29 16.46 -0.24 -19.11
CA ASN A 29 17.60 0.26 -18.35
C ASN A 29 17.14 0.90 -17.02
N PRO A 30 16.89 0.09 -15.97
CA PRO A 30 16.40 0.59 -14.69
C PRO A 30 17.40 1.47 -13.94
N GLU A 31 18.70 1.26 -14.13
CA GLU A 31 19.77 2.02 -13.45
C GLU A 31 19.88 3.47 -13.94
N ALA A 32 19.40 3.75 -15.15
CA ALA A 32 19.40 5.08 -15.75
C ALA A 32 18.13 5.89 -15.43
N GLN A 33 17.19 5.34 -14.67
CA GLN A 33 15.94 6.03 -14.35
C GLN A 33 16.18 7.15 -13.33
N PRO A 34 15.71 8.39 -13.58
CA PRO A 34 15.80 9.48 -12.61
C PRO A 34 14.90 9.23 -11.39
N GLY A 35 15.30 9.82 -10.26
CA GLY A 35 14.50 9.75 -9.03
C GLY A 35 13.24 10.60 -9.12
N PHE A 36 12.16 10.21 -8.42
CA PHE A 36 10.91 10.98 -8.45
C PHE A 36 11.09 12.44 -7.99
N ALA A 37 11.82 12.67 -6.90
CA ALA A 37 12.09 14.02 -6.40
C ALA A 37 12.96 14.86 -7.35
N GLU A 38 13.75 14.22 -8.22
CA GLU A 38 14.53 14.90 -9.24
C GLU A 38 13.63 15.33 -10.40
N VAL A 39 12.85 14.39 -10.93
CA VAL A 39 11.87 14.67 -11.99
C VAL A 39 10.88 15.76 -11.57
N LYS A 40 10.39 15.71 -10.33
CA LYS A 40 9.42 16.69 -9.82
C LYS A 40 9.98 18.12 -9.74
N LYS A 41 11.31 18.31 -9.64
CA LYS A 41 11.91 19.65 -9.59
C LYS A 41 11.93 20.33 -10.95
N ASP A 42 12.11 19.57 -12.02
CA ASP A 42 12.13 20.05 -13.39
C ASP A 42 11.52 19.01 -14.34
N PRO A 43 10.18 18.86 -14.36
CA PRO A 43 9.52 17.83 -15.18
C PRO A 43 9.79 17.98 -16.69
N ALA A 44 10.02 19.22 -17.15
CA ALA A 44 10.27 19.51 -18.56
C ALA A 44 11.60 18.95 -19.06
N ALA A 45 12.64 18.92 -18.21
CA ALA A 45 13.93 18.32 -18.53
C ALA A 45 13.85 16.80 -18.79
N PHE A 46 12.79 16.14 -18.32
CA PHE A 46 12.60 14.69 -18.43
C PHE A 46 11.40 14.32 -19.33
N ASP A 47 10.82 15.26 -20.08
CA ASP A 47 9.70 14.97 -20.99
C ASP A 47 10.08 13.90 -22.02
N GLY A 48 9.15 12.97 -22.25
CA GLY A 48 9.36 11.83 -23.14
C GLY A 48 10.18 10.68 -22.54
N GLN A 49 10.77 10.85 -21.35
CA GLN A 49 11.49 9.76 -20.69
C GLN A 49 10.52 8.76 -20.02
N THR A 50 10.80 7.47 -20.19
CA THR A 50 10.07 6.38 -19.54
C THR A 50 10.60 6.15 -18.13
N VAL A 51 9.70 6.08 -17.15
CA VAL A 51 10.02 5.87 -15.73
C VAL A 51 9.07 4.85 -15.10
N VAL A 52 9.50 4.27 -13.97
CA VAL A 52 8.63 3.51 -13.08
C VAL A 52 8.48 4.22 -11.76
N PHE A 53 7.26 4.67 -11.48
CA PHE A 53 6.88 5.20 -10.18
C PHE A 53 5.72 4.41 -9.61
N GLY A 54 5.53 4.47 -8.30
CA GLY A 54 4.45 3.74 -7.65
C GLY A 54 4.12 4.34 -6.31
N GLY A 55 3.12 3.75 -5.67
CA GLY A 55 2.49 4.37 -4.53
C GLY A 55 1.16 3.74 -4.18
N HIS A 56 0.37 4.51 -3.45
CA HIS A 56 -1.02 4.16 -3.17
C HIS A 56 -1.95 4.96 -4.06
N ILE A 57 -3.02 4.32 -4.52
CA ILE A 57 -4.10 5.00 -5.22
C ILE A 57 -4.79 5.97 -4.25
N VAL A 58 -4.91 7.22 -4.66
CA VAL A 58 -5.68 8.24 -3.95
C VAL A 58 -7.09 8.31 -4.54
N ALA A 59 -7.19 8.33 -5.87
CA ALA A 59 -8.44 8.37 -6.61
C ALA A 59 -8.25 7.82 -8.02
N VAL A 60 -9.34 7.32 -8.61
CA VAL A 60 -9.44 6.96 -10.03
C VAL A 60 -10.59 7.78 -10.62
N ARG A 61 -10.35 8.40 -11.77
CA ARG A 61 -11.36 9.18 -12.51
C ARG A 61 -11.42 8.67 -13.93
N ASN A 62 -12.61 8.26 -14.36
CA ASN A 62 -12.86 7.79 -15.71
C ASN A 62 -13.53 8.90 -16.53
N THR A 63 -13.06 9.06 -17.76
CA THR A 63 -13.53 10.04 -18.75
C THR A 63 -13.78 9.32 -20.07
N GLU A 64 -14.33 10.02 -21.06
CA GLU A 64 -14.48 9.46 -22.42
C GLU A 64 -13.13 9.10 -23.06
N GLN A 65 -12.04 9.76 -22.63
CA GLN A 65 -10.69 9.58 -23.16
C GLN A 65 -9.92 8.43 -22.49
N GLY A 66 -10.46 7.86 -21.41
CA GLY A 66 -9.81 6.83 -20.59
C GLY A 66 -9.78 7.18 -19.11
N SER A 67 -8.79 6.69 -18.38
CA SER A 67 -8.71 6.75 -16.92
C SER A 67 -7.52 7.55 -16.42
N THR A 68 -7.75 8.40 -15.43
CA THR A 68 -6.69 9.10 -14.70
C THR A 68 -6.62 8.57 -13.27
N ILE A 69 -5.46 8.07 -12.87
CA ILE A 69 -5.17 7.67 -11.49
C ILE A 69 -4.38 8.78 -10.80
N GLU A 70 -4.85 9.24 -9.65
CA GLU A 70 -4.05 10.03 -8.72
C GLU A 70 -3.31 9.10 -7.75
N VAL A 71 -1.99 9.23 -7.68
CA VAL A 71 -1.13 8.33 -6.90
C VAL A 71 -0.35 9.12 -5.86
N LEU A 72 -0.43 8.69 -4.60
CA LEU A 72 0.48 9.14 -3.56
C LEU A 72 1.79 8.37 -3.71
N GLN A 73 2.83 9.04 -4.21
CA GLN A 73 4.10 8.41 -4.48
C GLN A 73 4.70 7.80 -3.23
N MET A 74 5.33 6.63 -3.37
CA MET A 74 6.18 6.04 -2.35
C MET A 74 7.45 5.45 -2.99
N PRO A 75 8.56 5.41 -2.25
CA PRO A 75 9.75 4.68 -2.69
C PRO A 75 9.42 3.21 -2.97
N LEU A 76 10.05 2.64 -3.99
CA LEU A 76 9.88 1.24 -4.37
C LEU A 76 11.00 0.38 -3.77
N PHE A 77 10.72 -0.89 -3.53
CA PHE A 77 11.74 -1.94 -3.40
C PHE A 77 12.29 -2.31 -4.78
N ASP A 78 13.40 -3.04 -4.82
CA ASP A 78 14.01 -3.55 -6.06
C ASP A 78 13.05 -4.47 -6.84
N SER A 79 12.05 -5.05 -6.17
CA SER A 79 10.96 -5.80 -6.80
C SER A 79 9.95 -4.92 -7.55
N GLY A 80 10.08 -3.59 -7.48
CA GLY A 80 9.13 -2.62 -7.98
C GLY A 80 7.96 -2.35 -7.02
N ARG A 81 7.85 -3.06 -5.89
CA ARG A 81 6.72 -2.88 -4.95
C ARG A 81 6.89 -1.62 -4.09
N PRO A 82 5.83 -0.83 -3.84
CA PRO A 82 5.94 0.31 -2.93
C PRO A 82 6.23 -0.08 -1.47
N LYS A 83 7.06 0.70 -0.78
CA LYS A 83 7.55 0.40 0.59
C LYS A 83 6.50 0.53 1.71
N GLY A 84 5.26 0.90 1.42
CA GLY A 84 4.15 0.97 2.39
C GLY A 84 4.28 2.07 3.47
N VAL A 85 5.35 2.86 3.45
CA VAL A 85 5.59 3.97 4.39
C VAL A 85 5.10 5.27 3.75
N LYS A 86 3.81 5.60 3.94
CA LYS A 86 3.18 6.81 3.35
C LYS A 86 3.92 8.12 3.70
N LYS A 87 4.50 8.21 4.90
CA LYS A 87 5.26 9.40 5.36
C LYS A 87 6.55 9.65 4.58
N ALA A 88 7.04 8.66 3.83
CA ALA A 88 8.21 8.81 2.96
C ALA A 88 7.85 9.33 1.56
N SER A 89 6.58 9.70 1.33
CA SER A 89 6.12 10.22 0.05
C SER A 89 6.81 11.54 -0.31
N GLN A 90 7.17 11.67 -1.58
CA GLN A 90 7.74 12.89 -2.16
C GLN A 90 6.68 13.73 -2.91
N GLY A 91 5.42 13.31 -2.90
CA GLY A 91 4.30 14.04 -3.49
C GLY A 91 3.26 13.14 -4.14
N ARG A 92 2.32 13.78 -4.84
CA ARG A 92 1.33 13.12 -5.70
C ARG A 92 1.65 13.37 -7.17
N PHE A 93 1.30 12.41 -8.01
CA PHE A 93 1.39 12.48 -9.45
C PHE A 93 0.12 11.89 -10.06
N LEU A 94 -0.17 12.26 -11.31
CA LEU A 94 -1.25 11.68 -12.08
C LEU A 94 -0.69 10.74 -13.14
N VAL A 95 -1.47 9.71 -13.45
CA VAL A 95 -1.19 8.79 -14.55
C VAL A 95 -2.42 8.69 -15.41
N ASP A 96 -2.27 9.05 -16.68
CA ASP A 96 -3.34 8.98 -17.68
C ASP A 96 -3.16 7.73 -18.54
N PHE A 97 -4.20 6.89 -18.57
CA PHE A 97 -4.31 5.73 -19.43
C PHE A 97 -5.37 6.01 -20.50
N LYS A 98 -4.93 6.14 -21.76
CA LYS A 98 -5.80 6.42 -22.90
C LYS A 98 -6.56 5.17 -23.31
N ASP A 99 -7.84 5.32 -23.63
CA ASP A 99 -8.72 4.26 -24.13
C ASP A 99 -8.82 3.03 -23.20
N GLU A 100 -8.41 3.16 -21.94
CA GLU A 100 -8.45 2.11 -20.92
C GLU A 100 -9.33 2.58 -19.77
N LEU A 101 -10.31 1.74 -19.40
CA LEU A 101 -11.22 1.99 -18.29
C LEU A 101 -10.77 1.19 -17.06
N LEU A 102 -10.39 1.90 -16.00
CA LEU A 102 -9.99 1.31 -14.74
C LEU A 102 -11.15 1.40 -13.75
N ASP A 103 -11.69 0.24 -13.37
CA ASP A 103 -12.80 0.18 -12.41
C ASP A 103 -12.31 0.60 -11.01
N PRO A 104 -12.87 1.66 -10.41
CA PRO A 104 -12.48 2.10 -9.06
C PRO A 104 -12.73 1.05 -7.96
N GLU A 105 -13.57 0.04 -8.18
CA GLU A 105 -13.76 -1.06 -7.22
C GLU A 105 -12.60 -2.06 -7.27
N ILE A 106 -11.91 -2.19 -8.41
CA ILE A 106 -10.70 -3.02 -8.56
C ILE A 106 -9.46 -2.21 -8.20
N TYR A 107 -9.36 -0.98 -8.71
CA TYR A 107 -8.29 -0.03 -8.47
C TYR A 107 -8.66 0.91 -7.33
N ALA A 108 -9.01 0.31 -6.19
CA ALA A 108 -9.59 1.02 -5.06
C ALA A 108 -8.59 1.94 -4.35
N GLN A 109 -9.12 2.95 -3.67
CA GLN A 109 -8.34 3.85 -2.84
C GLN A 109 -7.53 3.06 -1.79
N GLY A 110 -6.24 3.37 -1.69
CA GLY A 110 -5.32 2.72 -0.76
C GLY A 110 -4.67 1.46 -1.31
N GLU A 111 -5.09 0.95 -2.48
CA GLU A 111 -4.39 -0.14 -3.14
C GLU A 111 -2.98 0.27 -3.55
N SER A 112 -2.05 -0.69 -3.55
CA SER A 112 -0.65 -0.45 -3.92
C SER A 112 -0.46 -0.72 -5.40
N ILE A 113 0.04 0.27 -6.13
CA ILE A 113 0.35 0.13 -7.56
C ILE A 113 1.77 0.54 -7.89
N SER A 114 2.26 0.00 -8.99
CA SER A 114 3.43 0.51 -9.69
C SER A 114 3.06 0.72 -11.16
N VAL A 115 3.59 1.78 -11.73
CA VAL A 115 3.25 2.26 -13.06
C VAL A 115 4.53 2.49 -13.82
N ARG A 116 4.61 1.94 -15.03
CA ARG A 116 5.54 2.38 -16.06
C ARG A 116 4.84 3.42 -16.91
N GLY A 117 5.44 4.58 -17.07
CA GLY A 117 4.84 5.67 -17.84
C GLY A 117 5.89 6.59 -18.44
N VAL A 118 5.45 7.36 -19.43
CA VAL A 118 6.25 8.39 -20.08
C VAL A 118 5.94 9.71 -19.40
N ILE A 119 6.96 10.44 -18.97
CA ILE A 119 6.80 11.77 -18.37
C ILE A 119 6.27 12.73 -19.44
N ARG A 120 5.24 13.51 -19.09
CA ARG A 120 4.62 14.53 -19.96
C ARG A 120 4.67 15.94 -19.38
N GLY A 121 5.48 16.13 -18.34
CA GLY A 121 5.62 17.41 -17.64
C GLY A 121 4.67 17.50 -16.44
N GLU A 122 4.06 18.67 -16.25
CA GLU A 122 3.26 18.97 -15.07
C GLU A 122 1.92 19.63 -15.38
N GLN A 123 0.97 19.45 -14.46
CA GLN A 123 -0.35 20.05 -14.56
C GLN A 123 -0.76 20.70 -13.23
N PRO A 124 -1.27 21.95 -13.27
CA PRO A 124 -1.92 22.56 -12.12
C PRO A 124 -3.15 21.76 -11.69
N GLY A 125 -3.37 21.70 -10.38
CA GLY A 125 -4.51 21.07 -9.77
C GLY A 125 -4.66 21.48 -8.32
N LYS A 126 -5.34 20.66 -7.53
CA LYS A 126 -5.57 20.92 -6.11
C LYS A 126 -5.48 19.65 -5.29
N ILE A 127 -5.12 19.79 -4.02
CA ILE A 127 -5.30 18.78 -2.98
C ILE A 127 -6.27 19.38 -1.96
N GLY A 128 -7.50 18.86 -1.91
CA GLY A 128 -8.60 19.59 -1.29
C GLY A 128 -8.79 20.94 -1.99
N GLU A 129 -8.66 22.04 -1.25
CA GLU A 129 -8.75 23.39 -1.80
C GLU A 129 -7.39 24.02 -2.13
N ALA A 130 -6.30 23.45 -1.61
CA ALA A 130 -4.96 24.01 -1.77
C ALA A 130 -4.43 23.79 -3.19
N PRO A 131 -3.86 24.81 -3.85
CA PRO A 131 -3.25 24.65 -5.16
C PRO A 131 -2.06 23.69 -5.08
N TYR A 132 -1.94 22.83 -6.09
CA TYR A 132 -0.88 21.83 -6.18
C TYR A 132 -0.51 21.58 -7.63
N THR A 133 0.77 21.34 -7.92
CA THR A 133 1.25 20.99 -9.26
C THR A 133 1.61 19.51 -9.30
N TYR A 134 0.91 18.77 -10.17
CA TYR A 134 1.10 17.33 -10.35
C TYR A 134 2.12 17.07 -11.45
N LEU A 135 3.04 16.14 -11.21
CA LEU A 135 3.75 15.44 -12.29
C LEU A 135 2.74 14.58 -13.05
N ILE A 136 2.79 14.61 -14.39
CA ILE A 136 1.91 13.82 -15.26
C ILE A 136 2.72 12.75 -15.98
N LEU A 137 2.21 11.53 -15.91
CA LEU A 137 2.69 10.41 -16.71
C LEU A 137 1.60 9.95 -17.67
N GLU A 138 1.99 9.63 -18.90
CA GLU A 138 1.20 8.78 -19.78
C GLU A 138 1.52 7.31 -19.46
N GLY A 139 0.53 6.59 -18.93
CA GLY A 139 0.68 5.20 -18.49
C GLY A 139 0.88 4.25 -19.67
N THR A 140 1.95 3.46 -19.63
CA THR A 140 2.25 2.40 -20.63
C THR A 140 2.34 1.00 -20.00
N GLY A 141 2.08 0.91 -18.70
CA GLY A 141 2.07 -0.32 -17.94
C GLY A 141 1.67 -0.08 -16.49
N LEU A 142 0.84 -0.96 -15.95
CA LEU A 142 0.29 -0.87 -14.59
C LEU A 142 0.38 -2.23 -13.93
N TYR A 143 0.77 -2.25 -12.66
CA TYR A 143 0.75 -3.45 -11.84
C TYR A 143 0.10 -3.18 -10.49
N LEU A 144 -1.02 -3.86 -10.25
CA LEU A 144 -1.76 -3.85 -8.99
C LEU A 144 -1.20 -4.94 -8.07
N TRP A 145 -0.66 -4.53 -6.92
CA TRP A 145 -0.03 -5.46 -5.98
C TRP A 145 -1.10 -6.12 -5.10
N PRO A 146 -1.06 -7.44 -4.90
CA PRO A 146 -1.98 -8.12 -4.00
C PRO A 146 -1.76 -7.63 -2.56
N GLU A 147 -2.85 -7.47 -1.82
CA GLU A 147 -2.82 -7.04 -0.43
C GLU A 147 -1.90 -7.95 0.40
N LYS A 148 -1.04 -7.35 1.25
CA LYS A 148 -0.28 -8.14 2.20
C LYS A 148 -1.24 -8.61 3.29
N LYS A 149 -1.65 -9.87 3.24
CA LYS A 149 -2.25 -10.51 4.40
C LYS A 149 -1.29 -10.34 5.57
N LYS A 150 -1.70 -9.61 6.60
CA LYS A 150 -0.98 -9.65 7.87
C LYS A 150 -1.02 -11.11 8.32
N PRO A 151 0.12 -11.74 8.62
CA PRO A 151 0.08 -13.06 9.20
C PRO A 151 -0.80 -12.98 10.44
N ASP A 152 -1.73 -13.91 10.59
CA ASP A 152 -2.47 -14.06 11.82
C ASP A 152 -1.47 -14.54 12.88
N VAL A 153 -0.95 -13.59 13.66
CA VAL A 153 0.02 -13.89 14.71
C VAL A 153 -0.77 -14.37 15.91
N HIS A 154 -1.01 -15.67 15.97
CA HIS A 154 -1.49 -16.31 17.18
C HIS A 154 -0.34 -16.38 18.19
N TYR A 155 -0.36 -15.49 19.19
CA TYR A 155 0.48 -15.64 20.36
C TYR A 155 -0.02 -16.84 21.16
N VAL A 156 0.64 -17.99 20.98
CA VAL A 156 0.51 -19.09 21.95
C VAL A 156 1.29 -18.67 23.18
N ILE A 157 0.62 -18.02 24.12
CA ILE A 157 1.14 -17.82 25.49
C ILE A 157 1.01 -19.18 26.18
N GLY A 158 1.92 -20.08 25.83
CA GLY A 158 2.11 -21.33 26.55
C GLY A 158 2.80 -21.03 27.87
N MET A 159 2.05 -21.11 28.96
CA MET A 159 2.66 -21.48 30.24
C MET A 159 3.45 -22.79 30.06
N ASP A 160 4.51 -22.94 30.84
CA ASP A 160 5.28 -24.18 31.07
C ASP A 160 6.54 -24.43 30.22
N TYR A 161 7.39 -23.41 30.07
CA TYR A 161 8.81 -23.60 29.75
C TYR A 161 9.68 -23.75 31.02
N TYR A 162 9.35 -24.68 31.92
CA TYR A 162 10.26 -25.14 32.98
C TYR A 162 10.09 -26.65 33.24
N PRO A 163 10.87 -27.51 32.57
CA PRO A 163 10.73 -28.97 32.70
C PRO A 163 11.15 -29.56 34.06
N PHE A 164 11.55 -28.73 35.05
CA PHE A 164 12.11 -29.21 36.34
C PHE A 164 11.44 -28.65 37.59
N TYR A 165 10.29 -27.97 37.50
CA TYR A 165 9.56 -27.53 38.69
C TYR A 165 8.14 -28.09 38.66
N ARG A 166 7.92 -29.19 39.39
CA ARG A 166 6.58 -29.65 39.77
C ARG A 166 6.26 -29.03 41.12
N PRO A 167 5.34 -28.04 41.23
CA PRO A 167 4.81 -27.66 42.52
C PRO A 167 3.88 -28.78 42.99
N ALA A 168 4.29 -29.50 44.02
CA ALA A 168 3.35 -30.27 44.83
C ALA A 168 2.30 -29.27 45.38
N TYR A 169 1.03 -29.67 45.42
CA TYR A 169 -0.17 -28.91 45.80
C TYR A 169 -1.05 -28.43 44.64
N SER A 170 -1.85 -29.36 44.14
CA SER A 170 -3.14 -29.12 43.51
C SER A 170 -4.15 -28.56 44.53
N TYR A 171 -4.49 -27.28 44.43
CA TYR A 171 -5.68 -26.72 45.08
C TYR A 171 -6.80 -26.59 44.02
N PRO A 172 -8.00 -27.15 44.27
CA PRO A 172 -9.10 -27.06 43.34
C PRO A 172 -9.68 -25.64 43.39
N TYR A 173 -9.45 -24.85 42.34
CA TYR A 173 -10.11 -23.56 42.19
C TYR A 173 -11.59 -23.81 41.85
N ARG A 174 -12.48 -23.40 42.76
CA ARG A 174 -13.93 -23.43 42.54
C ARG A 174 -14.28 -22.43 41.44
N TYR A 175 -14.99 -22.94 40.43
CA TYR A 175 -15.59 -22.16 39.36
C TYR A 175 -16.66 -21.23 39.94
N TYR A 176 -16.46 -19.92 39.85
CA TYR A 176 -17.53 -18.93 40.05
C TYR A 176 -17.98 -18.46 38.66
N PRO A 177 -19.27 -18.63 38.29
CA PRO A 177 -19.75 -18.15 37.00
C PRO A 177 -19.78 -16.62 36.99
N SER A 178 -19.19 -16.03 35.95
CA SER A 178 -19.24 -14.60 35.72
C SER A 178 -20.68 -14.16 35.40
N ARG A 179 -21.14 -13.12 36.11
CA ARG A 179 -22.41 -12.44 35.82
C ARG A 179 -22.28 -11.73 34.48
N THR A 180 -23.16 -12.06 33.54
CA THR A 180 -23.32 -11.35 32.28
C THR A 180 -23.88 -9.95 32.56
N TYR A 181 -23.18 -8.92 32.06
CA TYR A 181 -23.73 -7.57 31.98
C TYR A 181 -24.42 -7.41 30.62
N PRO A 182 -25.73 -7.10 30.58
CA PRO A 182 -26.39 -6.79 29.32
C PRO A 182 -25.86 -5.46 28.76
N HIS A 183 -25.51 -5.46 27.47
CA HIS A 183 -25.22 -4.25 26.72
C HIS A 183 -26.48 -3.37 26.65
N ALA A 184 -26.40 -2.14 27.16
CA ALA A 184 -27.39 -1.12 26.91
C ALA A 184 -27.16 -0.50 25.54
N THR A 185 -28.16 -0.63 24.66
CA THR A 185 -28.27 0.03 23.36
C THR A 185 -28.56 1.52 23.57
N SER A 186 -27.70 2.42 23.09
CA SER A 186 -28.04 3.85 23.03
C SER A 186 -28.75 4.14 21.70
N SER A 187 -30.09 4.09 21.71
CA SER A 187 -30.89 4.70 20.66
C SER A 187 -31.08 6.19 20.97
N SER A 188 -30.82 7.01 19.96
CA SER A 188 -31.01 8.46 19.92
C SER A 188 -32.44 8.87 20.26
N GLN A 189 -32.62 9.73 21.26
CA GLN A 189 -33.89 10.44 21.47
C GLN A 189 -33.95 11.67 20.57
N SER A 190 -34.80 11.57 19.55
CA SER A 190 -35.44 12.69 18.88
C SER A 190 -36.45 13.37 19.84
N ALA A 191 -36.42 14.70 19.88
CA ALA A 191 -37.39 15.51 20.60
C ALA A 191 -38.77 15.48 19.91
N PRO A 192 -39.89 15.50 20.65
CA PRO A 192 -41.19 15.79 20.07
C PRO A 192 -41.58 17.26 20.30
N ALA A 193 -42.08 17.88 19.24
CA ALA A 193 -43.05 18.95 19.32
C ALA A 193 -44.44 18.34 19.63
N GLU A 194 -45.27 18.99 20.44
CA GLU A 194 -46.64 19.42 20.06
C GLU A 194 -47.45 20.06 21.22
N LYS A 195 -48.21 21.08 20.81
CA LYS A 195 -49.26 21.95 21.37
C LYS A 195 -50.19 21.53 22.53
N SER A 196 -50.55 22.58 23.30
CA SER A 196 -51.91 23.05 23.69
C SER A 196 -52.70 22.34 24.81
N SER A 197 -53.01 23.10 25.89
CA SER A 197 -54.39 23.42 26.34
C SER A 197 -54.45 24.09 27.74
N LYS A 198 -55.22 25.20 27.83
CA LYS A 198 -55.96 25.75 28.99
C LYS A 198 -55.22 26.04 30.30
N ASN A 199 -55.02 27.33 30.62
CA ASN A 199 -55.98 28.16 31.35
C ASN A 199 -55.65 29.64 31.19
#